data_AF-A0A352T1C4-F1
#
_entry.id   AF-A0A352T1C4-F1
#
_cell.length_a   1.000
_cell.length_b   1.000
_cell.length_c   1.000
_cell.angle_alpha   90.00
_cell.angle_beta   90.00
_cell.angle_gamma   90.00
#
_symmetry.space_group_name_H-M   'P 1'
#
loop_
_entity.id
_entity.type
_entity.pdbx_description
1 polymer ?
#
loop_
_entity_poly.entity_id
_entity_poly.type
_entity_poly.pdbx_seq_one_letter_code
_entity_poly.pdbx_strand_id
1 'polypeptide(L)'
;METKFFTGNRARFAERMEDYSTAVFFSGKAPRESADQAYDFSVDRNFFYLTGIDREDMILVINKIGGSVTEALYIPPVDELFEKWFGILMRKEEAVRISGIKSVQHKDEFMAQFAKKLSSSDRPDSVYIFSYLTDVDEPYDQYRSLAHWMRNQYPAVTIKNSLDIMIDLRS
;
A
#
# COMPACT_ATOMS: atom_id res chain seq x y z
N MET A 1 15.99 -6.01 10.78
CA MET A 1 16.18 -4.65 10.24
C MET A 1 15.56 -3.67 11.21
N GLU A 2 16.18 -2.51 11.44
CA GLU A 2 15.69 -1.52 12.42
C GLU A 2 14.60 -0.61 11.83
N THR A 3 13.62 -0.21 12.65
CA THR A 3 12.52 0.71 12.28
C THR A 3 13.00 1.97 11.55
N LYS A 4 14.15 2.52 11.96
CA LYS A 4 14.76 3.72 11.33
C LYS A 4 15.06 3.53 9.85
N PHE A 5 15.40 2.32 9.42
CA PHE A 5 15.66 2.01 8.02
C PHE A 5 14.38 2.23 7.19
N PHE A 6 13.26 1.65 7.60
CA PHE A 6 11.99 1.76 6.89
C PHE A 6 11.45 3.19 6.88
N THR A 7 11.54 3.91 8.01
CA THR A 7 11.18 5.33 8.08
C THR A 7 12.04 6.18 7.13
N GLY A 8 13.35 5.92 7.07
CA GLY A 8 14.24 6.61 6.13
C GLY A 8 13.92 6.31 4.67
N ASN A 9 13.54 5.08 4.34
CA ASN A 9 13.14 4.68 2.99
C ASN A 9 11.88 5.45 2.54
N ARG A 10 10.86 5.54 3.41
CA ARG A 10 9.64 6.29 3.10
C ARG A 10 9.88 7.79 2.98
N ALA A 11 10.77 8.36 3.80
CA ALA A 11 11.19 9.75 3.66
C ALA A 11 11.84 10.01 2.28
N ARG A 12 12.80 9.18 1.86
CA ARG A 12 13.46 9.30 0.54
C ARG A 12 12.50 9.08 -0.64
N PHE A 13 11.48 8.23 -0.46
CA PHE A 13 10.40 8.06 -1.42
C PHE A 13 9.55 9.34 -1.53
N ALA A 14 9.11 9.88 -0.39
CA ALA A 14 8.31 11.11 -0.35
C ALA A 14 9.08 12.34 -0.89
N GLU A 15 10.40 12.39 -0.74
CA GLU A 15 11.24 13.44 -1.36
C GLU A 15 11.13 13.43 -2.90
N ARG A 16 11.08 12.24 -3.51
CA ARG A 16 10.96 12.05 -4.97
C ARG A 16 9.52 12.17 -5.50
N MET A 17 8.53 12.07 -4.62
CA MET A 17 7.14 12.33 -5.00
C MET A 17 6.95 13.81 -5.36
N GLU A 18 6.13 14.07 -6.37
CA GLU A 18 5.59 15.41 -6.59
C GLU A 18 4.74 15.86 -5.40
N ASP A 19 4.67 17.17 -5.18
CA ASP A 19 3.71 17.71 -4.22
C ASP A 19 2.27 17.51 -4.72
N TYR A 20 1.29 17.60 -3.82
CA TYR A 20 -0.11 17.28 -4.10
C TYR A 20 -0.30 15.88 -4.71
N SER A 21 0.36 14.88 -4.11
CA SER A 21 0.26 13.50 -4.57
C SER A 21 0.10 12.49 -3.44
N THR A 22 -0.45 11.33 -3.80
CA THR A 22 -0.61 10.19 -2.90
C THR A 22 0.00 8.94 -3.54
N ALA A 23 0.76 8.15 -2.80
CA ALA A 23 1.23 6.84 -3.25
C ALA A 23 0.53 5.72 -2.47
N VAL A 24 0.17 4.65 -3.17
CA VAL A 24 -0.45 3.46 -2.60
C VAL A 24 0.41 2.24 -2.90
N PHE A 25 0.69 1.43 -1.88
CA PHE A 25 1.39 0.15 -2.01
C PHE A 25 0.61 -0.97 -1.34
N PHE A 26 0.49 -2.11 -2.01
CA PHE A 26 -0.18 -3.30 -1.49
C PHE A 26 0.85 -4.32 -1.04
N SER A 27 0.62 -5.02 0.08
CA SER A 27 1.48 -6.14 0.49
C SER A 27 1.28 -7.40 -0.36
N GLY A 28 0.17 -7.47 -1.09
CA GLY A 28 -0.23 -8.63 -1.89
C GLY A 28 -1.15 -9.58 -1.14
N LYS A 29 -1.56 -10.64 -1.84
CA LYS A 29 -2.31 -11.78 -1.31
C LYS A 29 -1.71 -13.07 -1.86
N ALA A 30 -1.82 -14.15 -1.10
CA ALA A 30 -1.45 -15.46 -1.59
C ALA A 30 -2.28 -15.82 -2.85
N PRO A 31 -1.65 -16.18 -3.99
CA PRO A 31 -2.40 -16.60 -5.16
C PRO A 31 -3.18 -17.89 -4.90
N ARG A 32 -4.37 -18.00 -5.50
CA ARG A 32 -5.16 -19.23 -5.38
C ARG A 32 -4.47 -20.37 -6.14
N GLU A 33 -4.31 -21.52 -5.50
CA GLU A 33 -3.79 -22.74 -6.12
C GLU A 33 -4.91 -23.53 -6.77
N SER A 34 -5.82 -24.09 -5.96
CA SER A 34 -6.96 -24.88 -6.44
C SER A 34 -8.07 -24.88 -5.39
N ALA A 35 -9.33 -24.81 -5.82
CA ALA A 35 -10.49 -24.76 -4.92
C ALA A 35 -10.34 -23.70 -3.79
N ASP A 36 -10.23 -24.15 -2.55
CA ASP A 36 -10.02 -23.35 -1.33
C ASP A 36 -8.55 -23.24 -0.91
N GLN A 37 -7.63 -23.89 -1.63
CA GLN A 37 -6.18 -23.84 -1.37
C GLN A 37 -5.54 -22.61 -2.03
N ALA A 38 -4.56 -22.06 -1.33
CA ALA A 38 -3.71 -20.99 -1.80
C ALA A 38 -2.24 -21.42 -1.75
N TYR A 39 -1.43 -20.89 -2.65
CA TYR A 39 0.02 -21.01 -2.59
C TYR A 39 0.57 -20.31 -1.35
N ASP A 40 1.83 -20.56 -1.02
CA ASP A 40 2.52 -19.80 0.01
C ASP A 40 2.56 -18.30 -0.32
N PHE A 41 2.24 -17.47 0.67
CA PHE A 41 2.29 -16.03 0.53
C PHE A 41 3.75 -15.54 0.47
N SER A 42 4.01 -14.63 -0.47
CA SER A 42 5.22 -13.81 -0.51
C SER A 42 4.82 -12.34 -0.61
N VAL A 43 5.30 -11.53 0.31
CA VAL A 43 5.05 -10.09 0.31
C VAL A 43 5.63 -9.39 -0.92
N ASP A 44 4.90 -8.37 -1.40
CA ASP A 44 5.42 -7.42 -2.37
C ASP A 44 6.71 -6.76 -1.86
N ARG A 45 7.76 -6.78 -2.68
CA ARG A 45 9.09 -6.34 -2.26
C ARG A 45 9.18 -4.83 -2.06
N ASN A 46 8.37 -4.03 -2.75
CA ASN A 46 8.34 -2.59 -2.56
C ASN A 46 7.62 -2.25 -1.25
N PHE A 47 6.49 -2.90 -0.98
CA PHE A 47 5.79 -2.78 0.30
C PHE A 47 6.70 -3.18 1.47
N PHE A 48 7.40 -4.31 1.37
CA PHE A 48 8.34 -4.75 2.40
C PHE A 48 9.51 -3.77 2.57
N TYR A 49 10.09 -3.28 1.47
CA TYR A 49 11.18 -2.28 1.53
C TYR A 49 10.76 -0.99 2.26
N LEU A 50 9.49 -0.58 2.14
CA LEU A 50 8.96 0.63 2.77
C LEU A 50 8.44 0.41 4.20
N THR A 51 8.04 -0.81 4.58
CA THR A 51 7.35 -1.07 5.86
C THR A 51 8.04 -2.07 6.78
N GLY A 52 8.86 -2.97 6.24
CA GLY A 52 9.42 -4.11 6.96
C GLY A 52 8.41 -5.18 7.36
N ILE A 53 7.15 -5.07 6.90
CA ILE A 53 6.08 -5.98 7.27
C ILE A 53 5.94 -7.05 6.19
N ASP A 54 5.95 -8.31 6.62
CA ASP A 54 5.80 -9.50 5.78
C ASP A 54 4.48 -10.22 6.12
N ARG A 55 3.36 -9.53 5.85
CA ARG A 55 2.00 -10.03 6.08
C ARG A 55 1.10 -9.66 4.91
N GLU A 56 0.18 -10.56 4.61
CA GLU A 56 -0.73 -10.37 3.49
C GLU A 56 -1.83 -9.36 3.78
N ASP A 57 -2.44 -8.89 2.71
CA ASP A 57 -3.63 -8.06 2.67
C ASP A 57 -3.55 -6.70 3.40
N MET A 58 -2.39 -6.06 3.32
CA MET A 58 -2.12 -4.74 3.90
C MET A 58 -1.92 -3.67 2.82
N ILE A 59 -2.11 -2.41 3.21
CA ILE A 59 -1.98 -1.26 2.32
C ILE A 59 -1.20 -0.16 3.01
N LEU A 60 -0.15 0.34 2.36
CA LEU A 60 0.56 1.55 2.76
C LEU A 60 0.08 2.71 1.90
N VAL A 61 -0.24 3.84 2.53
CA VAL A 61 -0.54 5.10 1.87
C VAL A 61 0.45 6.15 2.35
N ILE A 62 1.10 6.83 1.40
CA ILE A 62 1.96 7.99 1.66
C ILE A 62 1.33 9.19 0.95
N ASN A 63 1.05 10.27 1.66
CA ASN A 63 0.54 11.50 1.06
C ASN A 63 1.56 12.61 1.20
N LYS A 64 1.71 13.43 0.16
CA LYS A 64 2.49 14.66 0.15
C LYS A 64 1.61 15.80 -0.34
N ILE A 65 1.20 16.68 0.55
CA ILE A 65 0.31 17.81 0.24
C ILE A 65 0.88 19.09 0.84
N GLY A 66 1.13 20.11 0.00
CA GLY A 66 1.70 21.38 0.43
C GLY A 66 3.06 21.20 1.15
N GLY A 67 3.86 20.24 0.68
CA GLY A 67 5.15 19.87 1.30
C GLY A 67 5.05 19.05 2.58
N SER A 68 3.85 18.84 3.13
CA SER A 68 3.64 18.01 4.33
C SER A 68 3.48 16.54 3.94
N VAL A 69 4.26 15.67 4.57
CA VAL A 69 4.22 14.21 4.34
C VAL A 69 3.48 13.53 5.48
N THR A 70 2.51 12.68 5.14
CA THR A 70 1.78 11.83 6.09
C THR A 70 1.72 10.40 5.59
N GLU A 71 1.73 9.45 6.53
CA GLU A 71 1.76 8.02 6.25
C GLU A 71 0.62 7.34 7.01
N ALA A 72 -0.04 6.39 6.36
CA ALA A 72 -1.04 5.52 6.99
C ALA A 72 -0.86 4.08 6.53
N LEU A 73 -0.98 3.15 7.48
CA LEU A 73 -0.98 1.72 7.22
C LEU A 73 -2.38 1.16 7.49
N TYR A 74 -2.87 0.35 6.57
CA TYR A 74 -4.14 -0.34 6.68
C TYR A 74 -3.88 -1.83 6.84
N ILE A 75 -4.35 -2.41 7.94
CA ILE A 75 -4.15 -3.83 8.29
C ILE A 75 -5.50 -4.56 8.41
N PRO A 76 -5.56 -5.87 8.15
CA PRO A 76 -6.78 -6.66 8.38
C PRO A 76 -7.34 -6.46 9.80
N PRO A 77 -8.66 -6.32 9.98
CA PRO A 77 -9.27 -6.31 11.30
C PRO A 77 -9.08 -7.66 11.99
N VAL A 78 -9.04 -7.64 13.33
CA VAL A 78 -8.93 -8.88 14.12
C VAL A 78 -10.20 -9.71 13.94
N ASP A 79 -10.04 -11.00 13.68
CA ASP A 79 -11.12 -11.97 13.56
C ASP A 79 -10.77 -13.22 14.38
N GLU A 80 -11.39 -13.35 15.56
CA GLU A 80 -11.11 -14.46 16.49
C GLU A 80 -11.47 -15.83 15.90
N LEU A 81 -12.42 -15.91 14.97
CA LEU A 81 -12.76 -17.18 14.33
C LEU A 81 -11.67 -17.55 13.32
N PHE A 82 -11.23 -16.60 12.51
CA PHE A 82 -10.15 -16.78 11.54
C PHE A 82 -8.85 -17.22 12.23
N GLU A 83 -8.48 -16.54 13.32
CA GLU A 83 -7.19 -16.78 14.00
C GLU A 83 -7.05 -18.18 14.62
N LYS A 84 -8.17 -18.85 14.90
CA LYS A 84 -8.16 -20.25 15.39
C LYS A 84 -7.62 -21.22 14.35
N TRP A 85 -7.71 -20.87 13.06
CA TRP A 85 -7.38 -21.76 11.95
C TRP A 85 -6.16 -21.27 11.17
N PHE A 86 -6.06 -19.97 10.94
CA PHE A 86 -5.10 -19.37 10.00
C PHE A 86 -3.98 -18.56 10.69
N GLY A 87 -3.96 -18.55 12.02
CA GLY A 87 -2.95 -17.86 12.81
C GLY A 87 -3.31 -16.40 13.12
N ILE A 88 -2.52 -15.78 13.99
CA ILE A 88 -2.80 -14.47 14.57
C ILE A 88 -2.58 -13.36 13.52
N LEU A 89 -3.58 -12.52 13.33
CA LEU A 89 -3.48 -11.32 12.50
C LEU A 89 -2.62 -10.26 13.19
N MET A 90 -1.91 -9.45 12.40
CA MET A 90 -1.05 -8.42 12.97
C MET A 90 -1.86 -7.43 13.80
N ARG A 91 -1.34 -7.07 14.98
CA ARG A 91 -1.93 -6.04 15.85
C ARG A 91 -1.40 -4.66 15.50
N LYS A 92 -2.15 -3.60 15.82
CA LYS A 92 -1.74 -2.21 15.52
C LYS A 92 -0.40 -1.87 16.18
N GLU A 93 -0.20 -2.30 17.41
CA GLU A 93 1.02 -2.04 18.20
C GLU A 93 2.24 -2.74 17.59
N GLU A 94 2.05 -3.94 17.05
CA GLU A 94 3.09 -4.67 16.32
C GLU A 94 3.45 -3.95 15.01
N ALA A 95 2.44 -3.54 14.24
CA ALA A 95 2.64 -2.79 12.99
C ALA A 95 3.41 -1.49 13.21
N VAL A 96 3.05 -0.72 14.26
CA VAL A 96 3.77 0.50 14.66
C VAL A 96 5.21 0.19 15.04
N ARG A 97 5.45 -0.86 15.83
CA ARG A 97 6.79 -1.25 16.29
C ARG A 97 7.73 -1.61 15.14
N ILE A 98 7.25 -2.39 14.16
CA ILE A 98 8.04 -2.84 13.02
C ILE A 98 8.28 -1.69 12.04
N SER A 99 7.20 -1.03 11.60
CA SER A 99 7.26 -0.07 10.48
C SER A 99 7.61 1.36 10.90
N GLY A 100 7.32 1.73 12.14
CA GLY A 100 7.40 3.12 12.63
C GLY A 100 6.25 4.01 12.19
N ILE A 101 5.28 3.49 11.44
CA ILE A 101 4.09 4.22 10.99
C ILE A 101 3.13 4.36 12.16
N LYS A 102 2.80 5.60 12.54
CA LYS A 102 1.95 5.89 13.72
C LYS A 102 0.45 5.73 13.42
N SER A 103 0.02 6.04 12.19
CA SER A 103 -1.37 5.94 11.79
C SER A 103 -1.65 4.53 11.26
N VAL A 104 -2.30 3.70 12.07
CA VAL A 104 -2.67 2.32 11.69
C VAL A 104 -4.18 2.14 11.81
N GLN A 105 -4.81 1.77 10.70
CA GLN A 105 -6.27 1.67 10.57
C GLN A 105 -6.67 0.31 9.98
N HIS A 106 -7.96 0.01 9.99
CA HIS A 106 -8.45 -1.26 9.45
C HIS A 106 -8.61 -1.19 7.94
N LYS A 107 -8.30 -2.29 7.27
CA LYS A 107 -8.19 -2.37 5.82
C LYS A 107 -9.53 -2.25 5.09
N ASP A 108 -10.63 -2.61 5.74
CA ASP A 108 -11.99 -2.35 5.29
C ASP A 108 -12.33 -0.85 5.21
N GLU A 109 -11.67 0.00 6.01
CA GLU A 109 -11.86 1.46 5.97
C GLU A 109 -11.11 2.14 4.81
N PHE A 110 -10.15 1.46 4.17
CA PHE A 110 -9.25 2.07 3.18
C PHE A 110 -9.99 2.79 2.05
N MET A 111 -10.93 2.12 1.38
CA MET A 111 -11.61 2.70 0.20
C MET A 111 -12.43 3.94 0.57
N ALA A 112 -13.11 3.92 1.71
CA ALA A 112 -13.91 5.05 2.18
C ALA A 112 -13.03 6.26 2.53
N GLN A 113 -11.92 6.03 3.22
CA GLN A 113 -10.97 7.09 3.59
C GLN A 113 -10.23 7.63 2.38
N PHE A 114 -9.82 6.76 1.46
CA PHE A 114 -9.15 7.13 0.23
C PHE A 114 -10.06 7.99 -0.65
N ALA A 115 -11.31 7.57 -0.88
CA ALA A 115 -12.32 8.35 -1.60
C ALA A 115 -12.57 9.73 -0.95
N LYS A 116 -12.67 9.77 0.38
CA LYS A 116 -12.81 11.03 1.14
C LYS A 116 -11.60 11.96 0.92
N LYS A 117 -10.38 11.41 0.88
CA LYS A 117 -9.16 12.19 0.63
C LYS A 117 -9.14 12.75 -0.79
N LEU A 118 -9.51 11.96 -1.79
CA LEU A 118 -9.59 12.39 -3.19
C LEU A 118 -10.63 13.51 -3.43
N SER A 119 -11.66 13.59 -2.59
CA SER A 119 -12.71 14.61 -2.66
C SER A 119 -12.52 15.77 -1.66
N SER A 120 -11.42 15.83 -0.92
CA SER A 120 -11.17 16.87 0.08
C SER A 120 -10.66 18.19 -0.53
N SER A 121 -10.63 19.27 0.25
CA SER A 121 -10.01 20.54 -0.18
C SER A 121 -8.52 20.35 -0.50
N ASP A 122 -7.86 19.51 0.29
CA ASP A 122 -6.44 19.16 0.18
C ASP A 122 -6.27 17.86 -0.60
N ARG A 123 -7.05 17.71 -1.69
CA ARG A 123 -7.00 16.53 -2.55
C ARG A 123 -5.68 16.48 -3.33
N PRO A 124 -5.15 15.28 -3.57
CA PRO A 124 -4.02 15.12 -4.49
C PRO A 124 -4.48 15.33 -5.95
N ASP A 125 -3.59 15.86 -6.77
CA ASP A 125 -3.73 15.92 -8.22
C ASP A 125 -3.29 14.62 -8.90
N SER A 126 -2.39 13.88 -8.24
CA SER A 126 -1.89 12.60 -8.75
C SER A 126 -1.83 11.49 -7.71
N VAL A 127 -2.02 10.26 -8.18
CA VAL A 127 -1.85 9.05 -7.37
C VAL A 127 -0.81 8.14 -8.01
N TYR A 128 0.22 7.79 -7.25
CA TYR A 128 1.23 6.81 -7.61
C TYR A 128 0.76 5.41 -7.26
N ILE A 129 0.83 4.53 -8.25
CA ILE A 129 0.69 3.08 -8.09
C ILE A 129 1.94 2.41 -8.64
N PHE A 130 2.23 1.19 -8.19
CA PHE A 130 3.26 0.38 -8.84
C PHE A 130 2.64 -0.39 -10.01
N SER A 131 3.27 -0.35 -11.18
CA SER A 131 2.88 -1.21 -12.30
C SER A 131 4.11 -1.58 -13.13
N TYR A 132 4.33 -2.88 -13.26
CA TYR A 132 5.38 -3.44 -14.12
C TYR A 132 4.87 -4.75 -14.72
N LEU A 133 4.39 -4.67 -15.96
CA LEU A 133 3.86 -5.82 -16.69
C LEU A 133 4.96 -6.35 -17.60
N THR A 134 5.22 -7.64 -17.50
CA THR A 134 6.17 -8.38 -18.33
C THR A 134 5.48 -9.17 -19.44
N ASP A 135 4.20 -9.51 -19.25
CA ASP A 135 3.36 -10.19 -20.26
C ASP A 135 2.02 -9.45 -20.47
N VAL A 136 1.44 -9.61 -21.66
CA VAL A 136 0.14 -9.04 -22.03
C VAL A 136 -1.01 -9.72 -21.28
N ASP A 137 -0.86 -11.00 -20.97
CA ASP A 137 -1.89 -11.85 -20.35
C ASP A 137 -1.69 -12.00 -18.83
N GLU A 138 -0.92 -11.11 -18.20
CA GLU A 138 -0.73 -11.14 -16.75
C GLU A 138 -2.06 -10.98 -15.98
N PRO A 139 -2.24 -11.77 -14.89
CA PRO A 139 -3.40 -11.65 -14.03
C PRO A 139 -3.65 -10.23 -13.54
N TYR A 140 -4.93 -9.93 -13.35
CA TYR A 140 -5.35 -8.62 -12.90
C TYR A 140 -5.06 -8.44 -11.40
N ASP A 141 -4.16 -7.51 -11.07
CA ASP A 141 -3.67 -7.29 -9.71
C ASP A 141 -4.41 -6.17 -8.95
N GLN A 142 -4.01 -5.96 -7.69
CA GLN A 142 -4.60 -4.94 -6.83
C GLN A 142 -4.33 -3.51 -7.34
N TYR A 143 -3.17 -3.28 -7.97
CA TYR A 143 -2.80 -1.97 -8.53
C TYR A 143 -3.67 -1.61 -9.75
N ARG A 144 -3.85 -2.54 -10.68
CA ARG A 144 -4.75 -2.40 -11.83
C ARG A 144 -6.20 -2.21 -11.39
N SER A 145 -6.64 -2.95 -10.37
CA SER A 145 -7.98 -2.80 -9.76
C SER A 145 -8.20 -1.40 -9.21
N LEU A 146 -7.24 -0.87 -8.43
CA LEU A 146 -7.32 0.51 -7.94
C LEU A 146 -7.30 1.51 -9.10
N ALA A 147 -6.41 1.33 -10.08
CA ALA A 147 -6.30 2.23 -11.23
C ALA A 147 -7.60 2.30 -12.03
N HIS A 148 -8.25 1.15 -12.25
CA HIS A 148 -9.51 1.08 -12.97
C HIS A 148 -10.63 1.76 -12.20
N TRP A 149 -10.76 1.50 -10.90
CA TRP A 149 -11.71 2.20 -10.04
C TRP A 149 -11.50 3.73 -10.09
N MET A 150 -10.24 4.18 -9.99
CA MET A 150 -9.88 5.59 -10.06
C MET A 150 -10.24 6.23 -11.40
N ARG A 151 -9.92 5.59 -12.53
CA ARG A 151 -10.27 6.10 -13.86
C ARG A 151 -11.78 6.28 -14.05
N ASN A 152 -12.57 5.40 -13.45
CA ASN A 152 -14.03 5.47 -13.53
C ASN A 152 -14.63 6.53 -12.59
N GLN A 153 -14.16 6.61 -11.35
CA GLN A 153 -14.76 7.46 -10.30
C GLN A 153 -14.14 8.86 -10.22
N TYR A 154 -12.85 8.97 -10.51
CA TYR A 154 -12.04 10.18 -10.36
C TYR A 154 -11.19 10.43 -11.62
N PRO A 155 -11.80 10.59 -12.82
CA PRO A 155 -11.08 10.67 -14.09
C PRO A 155 -10.12 11.86 -14.21
N ALA A 156 -10.30 12.89 -13.38
CA ALA A 156 -9.43 14.07 -13.33
C ALA A 156 -8.13 13.84 -12.53
N VAL A 157 -8.05 12.77 -11.73
CA VAL A 157 -6.85 12.46 -10.95
C VAL A 157 -5.84 11.72 -11.84
N THR A 158 -4.61 12.24 -11.89
CA THR A 158 -3.55 11.65 -12.73
C THR A 158 -2.98 10.40 -12.06
N ILE A 159 -3.00 9.26 -12.74
CA ILE A 159 -2.35 8.04 -12.25
C ILE A 159 -0.89 8.02 -12.73
N LYS A 160 0.05 7.92 -11.78
CA LYS A 160 1.50 7.87 -12.03
C LYS A 160 2.07 6.53 -11.61
N ASN A 161 3.18 6.13 -12.21
CA ASN A 161 3.88 4.91 -11.85
C ASN A 161 4.97 5.22 -10.81
N SER A 162 5.02 4.45 -9.72
CA SER A 162 6.09 4.54 -8.71
C SER A 162 7.35 3.76 -9.07
N LEU A 163 7.33 2.99 -10.17
CA LEU A 163 8.43 2.12 -10.61
C LEU A 163 9.79 2.81 -10.62
N ASP A 164 9.93 3.94 -11.31
CA ASP A 164 11.23 4.62 -11.47
C ASP A 164 11.79 5.09 -10.13
N ILE A 165 10.92 5.60 -9.24
CA ILE A 165 11.28 6.00 -7.88
C ILE A 165 11.75 4.76 -7.09
N MET A 166 11.03 3.64 -7.20
CA MET A 166 11.38 2.42 -6.47
C MET A 166 12.68 1.78 -6.97
N ILE A 167 12.97 1.84 -8.28
CA ILE A 167 14.24 1.35 -8.85
C ILE A 167 15.41 2.18 -8.29
N ASP A 168 15.31 3.51 -8.31
CA ASP A 168 16.37 4.39 -7.81
C ASP A 168 16.65 4.17 -6.31
N LEU A 169 15.62 3.94 -5.50
CA LEU A 169 15.79 3.72 -4.06
C LEU A 169 16.35 2.34 -3.69
N ARG A 170 16.23 1.35 -4.58
CA ARG A 170 16.60 -0.05 -4.34
C ARG A 170 17.88 -0.48 -5.06
N SER A 171 18.48 0.43 -5.83
CA SER A 171 19.80 0.29 -6.45
C SER A 171 20.90 0.57 -5.44
#